data_AF-A0A956D3T4-F1
#
_entry.id   AF-A0A956D3T4-F1
#
_cell.length_a   1.000
_cell.length_b   1.000
_cell.length_c   1.000
_cell.angle_alpha   90.00
_cell.angle_beta   90.00
_cell.angle_gamma   90.00
#
_symmetry.space_group_name_H-M   'P 1'
#
loop_
_entity.id
_entity.type
_entity.pdbx_description
1 polymer ?
#
loop_
_entity_poly.entity_id
_entity_poly.type
_entity_poly.pdbx_seq_one_letter_code
_entity_poly.pdbx_strand_id
1 'polypeptide(L)'
;SYPGGDGYNELRFDDTKGAEEIWIHGEKDWNTVIEHDLTREVRHDEHQKVTRHRTRRVGVNEQVTVGSNRTKRVGANETLTVGASRTRMVGADESVTIGANQTLSVVKDQKTKIGEHRSVKVGLTHEITAGVSLELRCGASRILMEADGKITIEGTEFHFTSSGETFIQGSLIHLN
;
A
#
# COMPACT_ATOMS: atom_id res chain seq x y z
N SER A 1 44.08 10.28 26.17
CA SER A 1 44.60 10.22 24.79
C SER A 1 45.83 9.34 24.76
N TYR A 2 46.00 8.49 23.75
CA TYR A 2 47.33 7.96 23.43
C TYR A 2 48.11 9.11 22.78
N PRO A 3 49.32 9.48 23.26
CA PRO A 3 50.10 10.55 22.62
C PRO A 3 50.58 10.09 21.24
N GLY A 4 50.17 10.77 20.16
CA GLY A 4 50.80 10.66 18.84
C GLY A 4 49.91 10.37 17.61
N GLY A 5 48.58 10.39 17.71
CA GLY A 5 47.69 10.26 16.54
C GLY A 5 46.96 11.57 16.21
N ASP A 6 46.63 11.80 14.93
CA ASP A 6 45.84 12.95 14.41
C ASP A 6 44.35 12.92 14.84
N GLY A 7 44.06 12.26 15.96
CA GLY A 7 42.73 11.84 16.36
C GLY A 7 42.46 11.97 17.86
N TYR A 8 41.19 12.07 18.25
CA TYR A 8 40.79 12.16 19.65
C TYR A 8 39.41 11.57 19.93
N ASN A 9 39.26 11.01 21.13
CA ASN A 9 37.97 10.66 21.72
C ASN A 9 37.73 11.60 22.90
N GLU A 10 36.51 12.12 23.05
CA GLU A 10 36.21 13.07 24.13
C GLU A 10 34.74 12.96 24.58
N LEU A 11 34.56 13.15 25.88
CA LEU A 11 33.30 13.29 26.59
C LEU A 11 33.37 14.62 27.34
N ARG A 12 32.54 15.58 26.95
CA ARG A 12 32.51 16.92 27.54
C ARG A 12 31.15 17.21 28.16
N PHE A 13 31.17 17.87 29.31
CA PHE A 13 30.00 18.45 29.97
C PHE A 13 30.26 19.95 30.13
N ASP A 14 29.37 20.77 29.57
CA ASP A 14 29.32 22.21 29.76
C ASP A 14 28.02 22.57 30.47
N ASP A 15 28.11 23.20 31.63
CA ASP A 15 26.98 23.67 32.44
C ASP A 15 26.91 25.21 32.47
N THR A 16 27.51 25.85 31.47
CA THR A 16 27.42 27.30 31.29
C THR A 16 25.99 27.67 30.95
N LYS A 17 25.38 28.51 31.80
CA LYS A 17 23.98 28.92 31.66
C LYS A 17 23.64 29.39 30.24
N GLY A 18 22.73 28.71 29.57
CA GLY A 18 22.25 29.01 28.21
C GLY A 18 23.10 28.43 27.07
N ALA A 19 24.15 27.68 27.39
CA ALA A 19 25.01 26.97 26.44
C ALA A 19 25.30 25.54 26.91
N GLU A 20 24.40 24.97 27.73
CA GLU A 20 24.59 23.67 28.35
C GLU A 20 24.69 22.57 27.28
N GLU A 21 25.71 21.72 27.38
CA GLU A 21 25.97 20.68 26.40
C GLU A 21 26.57 19.43 27.04
N ILE A 22 26.13 18.27 26.56
CA ILE A 22 26.87 17.02 26.68
C ILE A 22 27.35 16.64 25.29
N TRP A 23 28.66 16.57 25.08
CA TRP A 23 29.24 16.21 23.80
C TRP A 23 30.03 14.91 23.91
N ILE A 24 29.81 14.00 22.96
CA ILE A 24 30.48 12.70 22.90
C ILE A 24 31.01 12.51 21.48
N HIS A 25 32.30 12.22 21.37
CA HIS A 25 32.95 11.87 20.12
C HIS A 25 33.81 10.63 20.27
N GLY A 26 33.62 9.70 19.35
CA GLY A 26 34.43 8.51 19.20
C GLY A 26 34.88 8.36 17.76
N GLU A 27 36.12 7.96 17.54
CA GLU A 27 36.73 7.89 16.20
C GLU A 27 36.43 6.62 15.43
N LYS A 28 35.92 5.60 16.13
CA LYS A 28 35.77 4.27 15.57
C LYS A 28 34.48 3.61 16.00
N ASP A 29 34.44 3.08 17.23
CA ASP A 29 33.36 2.24 17.72
C ASP A 29 32.74 2.85 18.98
N TRP A 30 31.41 2.96 19.00
CA TRP A 30 30.63 3.27 20.20
C TRP A 30 29.62 2.14 20.43
N ASN A 31 29.85 1.35 21.47
CA ASN A 31 28.97 0.26 21.86
C ASN A 31 28.16 0.66 23.08
N THR A 32 26.86 0.39 23.08
CA THR A 32 25.99 0.59 24.24
C THR A 32 25.21 -0.69 24.48
N VAL A 33 25.31 -1.23 25.70
CA VAL A 33 24.54 -2.38 26.16
C VAL A 33 23.79 -1.95 27.41
N ILE A 34 22.48 -2.15 27.43
CA ILE A 34 21.60 -1.83 28.55
C ILE A 34 20.87 -3.12 28.91
N GLU A 35 21.13 -3.66 30.10
CA GLU A 35 20.62 -4.97 30.53
C GLU A 35 19.15 -4.94 31.00
N HIS A 36 18.62 -3.75 31.28
CA HIS A 36 17.26 -3.58 31.78
C HIS A 36 16.48 -2.60 30.90
N ASP A 37 16.52 -1.30 31.21
CA ASP A 37 15.72 -0.30 30.51
C ASP A 37 16.56 0.88 30.02
N LEU A 38 16.26 1.35 28.81
CA LEU A 38 16.69 2.65 28.29
C LEU A 38 15.46 3.48 27.97
N THR A 39 15.35 4.64 28.63
CA THR A 39 14.36 5.66 28.29
C THR A 39 15.07 6.84 27.64
N ARG A 40 14.54 7.33 26.52
CA ARG A 40 15.03 8.51 25.80
C ARG A 40 13.86 9.46 25.53
N GLU A 41 13.96 10.68 26.04
CA GLU A 41 13.02 11.76 25.80
C GLU A 41 13.79 12.94 25.17
N VAL A 42 13.25 13.50 24.10
CA VAL A 42 13.76 14.72 23.46
C VAL A 42 12.60 15.68 23.36
N ARG A 43 12.71 16.85 24.00
CA ARG A 43 11.59 17.80 24.15
C ARG A 43 11.41 18.76 22.98
N HIS A 44 12.41 18.86 22.11
CA HIS A 44 12.39 19.73 20.94
C HIS A 44 12.62 18.92 19.66
N ASP A 45 13.87 18.79 19.21
CA ASP A 45 14.20 18.12 17.95
C ASP A 45 15.21 16.99 18.12
N GLU A 46 15.00 15.90 17.35
CA GLU A 46 15.99 14.83 17.17
C GLU A 46 16.43 14.79 15.70
N HIS A 47 17.75 14.85 15.48
CA HIS A 47 18.36 14.62 14.18
C HIS A 47 19.17 13.33 14.20
N GLN A 48 18.78 12.37 13.37
CA GLN A 48 19.52 11.12 13.17
C GLN A 48 20.03 11.02 11.74
N LYS A 49 21.36 10.97 11.57
CA LYS A 49 22.00 10.76 10.26
C LYS A 49 22.84 9.48 10.30
N VAL A 50 22.58 8.58 9.36
CA VAL A 50 23.37 7.36 9.14
C VAL A 50 23.81 7.37 7.68
N THR A 51 25.11 7.43 7.42
CA THR A 51 25.65 7.61 6.06
C THR A 51 25.70 6.32 5.25
N ARG A 52 25.76 5.16 5.90
CA ARG A 52 25.92 3.86 5.24
C ARG A 52 24.70 2.95 5.45
N HIS A 53 24.63 2.24 6.57
CA HIS A 53 23.58 1.23 6.81
C HIS A 53 23.01 1.34 8.23
N ARG A 54 21.70 1.15 8.36
CA ARG A 54 21.00 0.98 9.64
C ARG A 54 20.22 -0.33 9.59
N THR A 55 20.40 -1.17 10.60
CA THR A 55 19.55 -2.33 10.86
C THR A 55 18.76 -2.06 12.14
N ARG A 56 17.45 -2.33 12.12
CA ARG A 56 16.59 -2.26 13.29
C ARG A 56 15.86 -3.59 13.44
N ARG A 57 15.91 -4.16 14.64
CA ARG A 57 15.16 -5.36 15.01
C ARG A 57 14.38 -5.05 16.29
N VAL A 58 13.09 -5.35 16.28
CA VAL A 58 12.22 -5.28 17.45
C VAL A 58 11.73 -6.69 17.72
N GLY A 59 11.95 -7.21 18.94
CA GLY A 59 11.70 -8.63 19.25
C GLY A 59 10.22 -8.98 19.44
N VAL A 60 9.40 -8.00 19.85
CA VAL A 60 7.99 -8.22 20.18
C VAL A 60 7.10 -7.22 19.43
N ASN A 61 6.92 -6.01 19.96
CA ASN A 61 5.97 -5.04 19.43
C ASN A 61 6.65 -3.70 19.12
N GLU A 62 6.22 -3.06 18.03
CA GLU A 62 6.56 -1.69 17.69
C GLU A 62 5.28 -0.88 17.52
N GLN A 63 5.18 0.25 18.24
CA GLN A 63 4.14 1.25 18.03
C GLN A 63 4.80 2.56 17.58
N VAL A 64 4.26 3.16 16.53
CA VAL A 64 4.72 4.45 16.00
C VAL A 64 3.52 5.36 15.84
N THR A 65 3.57 6.52 16.48
CA THR A 65 2.59 7.59 16.35
C THR A 65 3.27 8.81 15.77
N VAL A 66 2.68 9.41 14.74
CA VAL A 66 3.11 10.68 14.16
C VAL A 66 1.94 11.64 14.28
N GLY A 67 2.11 12.73 15.03
CA GLY A 67 1.01 13.65 15.36
C GLY A 67 0.59 14.57 14.22
N SER A 68 1.46 14.75 13.22
CA SER A 68 1.19 15.59 12.04
C SER A 68 1.58 14.81 10.77
N ASN A 69 2.60 15.26 10.04
CA ASN A 69 2.96 14.70 8.75
C ASN A 69 4.10 13.69 8.82
N ARG A 70 4.05 12.65 7.97
CA ARG A 70 5.17 11.74 7.69
C ARG A 70 5.47 11.73 6.20
N THR A 71 6.71 12.04 5.84
CA THR A 71 7.23 11.83 4.49
C THR A 71 8.20 10.67 4.48
N LYS A 72 8.03 9.73 3.56
CA LYS A 72 8.94 8.59 3.36
C LYS A 72 9.39 8.57 1.91
N ARG A 73 10.71 8.52 1.69
CA ARG A 73 11.31 8.34 0.37
C ARG A 73 12.20 7.11 0.39
N VAL A 74 12.02 6.23 -0.59
CA VAL A 74 12.89 5.07 -0.84
C VAL A 74 13.49 5.26 -2.23
N GLY A 75 14.82 5.26 -2.33
CA GLY A 75 15.53 5.56 -3.59
C GLY A 75 15.63 4.38 -4.56
N ALA A 76 15.47 3.15 -4.05
CA ALA A 76 15.49 1.92 -4.82
C ALA A 76 14.26 1.08 -4.46
N ASN A 77 14.45 -0.10 -3.86
CA ASN A 77 13.38 -1.07 -3.62
C ASN A 77 12.84 -1.00 -2.18
N GLU A 78 11.53 -1.21 -2.03
CA GLU A 78 10.87 -1.49 -0.75
C GLU A 78 10.14 -2.84 -0.84
N THR A 79 10.41 -3.73 0.11
CA THR A 79 9.69 -5.00 0.28
C THR A 79 9.00 -4.99 1.64
N LEU A 80 7.71 -5.33 1.65
CA LEU A 80 6.91 -5.45 2.87
C LEU A 80 6.29 -6.84 2.94
N THR A 81 6.63 -7.59 3.99
CA THR A 81 6.00 -8.88 4.32
C THR A 81 5.18 -8.72 5.59
N VAL A 82 3.92 -9.15 5.55
CA VAL A 82 3.03 -9.20 6.71
C VAL A 82 2.61 -10.66 6.90
N GLY A 83 2.98 -11.26 8.03
CA GLY A 83 2.80 -12.70 8.26
C GLY A 83 1.36 -13.14 8.56
N ALA A 84 0.50 -12.22 9.02
CA ALA A 84 -0.89 -12.49 9.35
C ALA A 84 -1.83 -11.55 8.60
N SER A 85 -2.23 -10.43 9.21
CA SER A 85 -3.22 -9.51 8.64
C SER A 85 -2.68 -8.09 8.53
N ARG A 86 -3.19 -7.35 7.53
CA ARG A 86 -2.95 -5.92 7.35
C ARG A 86 -4.29 -5.22 7.19
N THR A 87 -4.57 -4.26 8.08
CA THR A 87 -5.68 -3.32 7.94
C THR A 87 -5.12 -1.95 7.58
N ARG A 88 -5.77 -1.27 6.63
CA ARG A 88 -5.43 0.09 6.25
C ARG A 88 -6.69 0.94 6.21
N MET A 89 -6.62 2.08 6.87
CA MET A 89 -7.68 3.10 6.85
C MET A 89 -7.06 4.41 6.37
N VAL A 90 -7.73 5.06 5.42
CA VAL A 90 -7.38 6.39 4.91
C VAL A 90 -8.63 7.24 5.09
N GLY A 91 -8.50 8.36 5.81
CA GLY A 91 -9.66 9.18 6.20
C GLY A 91 -10.16 10.13 5.11
N ALA A 92 -9.31 10.47 4.14
CA ALA A 92 -9.64 11.29 2.98
C ALA A 92 -9.20 10.52 1.72
N ASP A 93 -8.25 11.07 0.96
CA ASP A 93 -7.89 10.54 -0.35
C ASP A 93 -6.66 9.61 -0.32
N GLU A 94 -6.70 8.61 -1.20
CA GLU A 94 -5.54 7.81 -1.57
C GLU A 94 -5.29 7.92 -3.08
N SER A 95 -4.06 8.26 -3.46
CA SER A 95 -3.60 8.21 -4.85
C SER A 95 -2.42 7.23 -4.98
N VAL A 96 -2.48 6.40 -6.02
CA VAL A 96 -1.45 5.41 -6.34
C VAL A 96 -1.09 5.54 -7.81
N THR A 97 0.19 5.71 -8.11
CA THR A 97 0.73 5.69 -9.47
C THR A 97 1.73 4.54 -9.60
N ILE A 98 1.51 3.67 -10.58
CA ILE A 98 2.42 2.57 -10.91
C ILE A 98 3.02 2.88 -12.29
N GLY A 99 4.34 3.05 -12.37
CA GLY A 99 5.02 3.42 -13.62
C GLY A 99 5.22 2.26 -14.62
N ALA A 100 5.07 1.03 -14.15
CA ALA A 100 5.16 -0.18 -14.96
C ALA A 100 3.98 -1.11 -14.63
N ASN A 101 4.23 -2.31 -14.12
CA ASN A 101 3.20 -3.33 -13.92
C ASN A 101 2.67 -3.37 -12.48
N GLN A 102 1.37 -3.63 -12.34
CA GLN A 102 0.73 -4.01 -11.08
C GLN A 102 0.15 -5.43 -11.22
N THR A 103 0.58 -6.34 -10.33
CA THR A 103 0.00 -7.68 -10.21
C THR A 103 -0.69 -7.81 -8.86
N LEU A 104 -1.95 -8.24 -8.87
CA LEU A 104 -2.75 -8.52 -7.68
C LEU A 104 -3.18 -9.99 -7.71
N SER A 105 -2.78 -10.75 -6.70
CA SER A 105 -3.24 -12.14 -6.50
C SER A 105 -4.02 -12.23 -5.20
N VAL A 106 -5.29 -12.64 -5.30
CA VAL A 106 -6.19 -12.86 -4.17
C VAL A 106 -6.63 -14.32 -4.23
N VAL A 107 -6.23 -15.12 -3.24
CA VAL A 107 -6.43 -16.59 -3.24
C VAL A 107 -7.86 -16.98 -2.86
N LYS A 108 -8.53 -16.13 -2.09
CA LYS A 108 -9.93 -16.30 -1.69
C LYS A 108 -10.76 -15.17 -2.31
N ASP A 109 -11.56 -14.48 -1.51
CA ASP A 109 -12.52 -13.50 -2.02
C ASP A 109 -11.94 -12.09 -2.09
N GLN A 110 -12.30 -11.37 -3.16
CA GLN A 110 -12.14 -9.92 -3.25
C GLN A 110 -13.51 -9.25 -3.30
N LYS A 111 -13.82 -8.41 -2.31
CA LYS A 111 -15.03 -7.58 -2.29
C LYS A 111 -14.68 -6.11 -2.42
N THR A 112 -15.30 -5.44 -3.38
CA THR A 112 -15.13 -4.00 -3.61
C THR A 112 -16.47 -3.30 -3.48
N LYS A 113 -16.55 -2.27 -2.64
CA LYS A 113 -17.72 -1.38 -2.53
C LYS A 113 -17.28 0.03 -2.91
N ILE A 114 -18.00 0.63 -3.85
CA ILE A 114 -17.77 2.00 -4.30
C ILE A 114 -19.08 2.75 -4.03
N GLY A 115 -19.00 3.84 -3.27
CA GLY A 115 -20.18 4.60 -2.86
C GLY A 115 -20.79 5.45 -3.97
N GLU A 116 -19.95 5.91 -4.88
CA GLU A 116 -20.34 6.78 -6.00
C GLU A 116 -19.94 6.12 -7.33
N HIS A 117 -18.99 6.69 -8.07
CA HIS A 117 -18.69 6.30 -9.43
C HIS A 117 -17.42 5.45 -9.54
N ARG A 118 -17.46 4.42 -10.40
CA ARG A 118 -16.29 3.67 -10.85
C ARG A 118 -16.06 3.91 -12.34
N SER A 119 -14.92 4.49 -12.70
CA SER A 119 -14.45 4.58 -14.09
C SER A 119 -13.32 3.61 -14.33
N VAL A 120 -13.36 2.89 -15.46
CA VAL A 120 -12.29 2.00 -15.90
C VAL A 120 -11.99 2.34 -17.36
N LYS A 121 -10.76 2.78 -17.64
CA LYS A 121 -10.26 3.00 -19.00
C LYS A 121 -9.07 2.08 -19.21
N VAL A 122 -9.16 1.20 -20.20
CA VAL A 122 -8.08 0.28 -20.59
C VAL A 122 -7.65 0.62 -22.02
N GLY A 123 -6.35 0.81 -22.22
CA GLY A 123 -5.81 1.26 -23.52
C GLY A 123 -5.78 0.18 -24.60
N LEU A 124 -5.71 -1.09 -24.19
CA LEU A 124 -5.72 -2.27 -25.06
C LEU A 124 -6.89 -3.18 -24.64
N THR A 125 -6.62 -4.41 -24.20
CA THR A 125 -7.65 -5.41 -23.87
C THR A 125 -8.09 -5.34 -22.41
N HIS A 126 -9.41 -5.31 -22.18
CA HIS A 126 -10.01 -5.57 -20.88
C HIS A 126 -10.60 -6.98 -20.85
N GLU A 127 -9.87 -7.93 -20.24
CA GLU A 127 -10.30 -9.33 -20.11
C GLU A 127 -10.96 -9.56 -18.74
N ILE A 128 -12.15 -10.19 -18.75
CA ILE A 128 -12.86 -10.63 -17.55
C ILE A 128 -13.26 -12.09 -17.76
N THR A 129 -12.76 -12.97 -16.90
CA THR A 129 -13.01 -14.41 -16.97
C THR A 129 -13.55 -14.90 -15.62
N ALA A 130 -14.59 -15.71 -15.66
CA ALA A 130 -15.19 -16.35 -14.49
C ALA A 130 -15.36 -17.84 -14.75
N GLY A 131 -15.10 -18.67 -13.71
CA GLY A 131 -15.13 -20.13 -13.87
C GLY A 131 -16.53 -20.76 -13.83
N VAL A 132 -17.52 -20.06 -13.27
CA VAL A 132 -18.89 -20.59 -13.10
C VAL A 132 -19.92 -19.67 -13.76
N SER A 133 -19.93 -18.39 -13.39
CA SER A 133 -20.84 -17.42 -13.96
C SER A 133 -20.27 -16.01 -13.96
N LEU A 134 -20.70 -15.20 -14.93
CA LEU A 134 -20.44 -13.77 -15.01
C LEU A 134 -21.77 -13.03 -15.10
N GLU A 135 -22.05 -12.17 -14.12
CA GLU A 135 -23.31 -11.42 -14.02
C GLU A 135 -23.08 -9.90 -14.04
N LEU A 136 -23.81 -9.20 -14.91
CA LEU A 136 -23.95 -7.75 -14.90
C LEU A 136 -25.40 -7.42 -14.55
N ARG A 137 -25.62 -6.66 -13.48
CA ARG A 137 -26.97 -6.37 -12.98
C ARG A 137 -27.17 -4.89 -12.69
N CYS A 138 -28.32 -4.36 -13.10
CA CYS A 138 -28.80 -3.02 -12.77
C CYS A 138 -30.29 -3.10 -12.42
N GLY A 139 -30.63 -3.02 -11.12
CA GLY A 139 -32.01 -3.19 -10.67
C GLY A 139 -32.60 -4.55 -11.10
N ALA A 140 -33.65 -4.50 -11.91
CA ALA A 140 -34.32 -5.68 -12.50
C ALA A 140 -33.67 -6.17 -13.81
N SER A 141 -32.80 -5.38 -14.44
CA SER A 141 -32.08 -5.78 -15.65
C SER A 141 -30.85 -6.62 -15.32
N ARG A 142 -30.60 -7.64 -16.12
CA ARG A 142 -29.50 -8.60 -15.91
C ARG A 142 -28.95 -9.16 -17.21
N ILE A 143 -27.63 -9.34 -17.26
CA ILE A 143 -26.93 -10.16 -18.25
C ILE A 143 -26.18 -11.22 -17.46
N LEU A 144 -26.43 -12.49 -17.76
CA LEU A 144 -25.78 -13.64 -17.15
C LEU A 144 -25.13 -14.50 -18.23
N MET A 145 -23.87 -14.84 -18.03
CA MET A 145 -23.18 -15.90 -18.76
C MET A 145 -22.89 -17.06 -17.79
N GLU A 146 -23.12 -18.29 -18.24
CA GLU A 146 -22.91 -19.52 -17.46
C GLU A 146 -21.83 -20.40 -18.11
N ALA A 147 -21.19 -21.27 -17.32
CA ALA A 147 -20.07 -22.10 -17.78
C ALA A 147 -20.45 -23.13 -18.88
N ASP A 148 -21.73 -23.44 -19.04
CA ASP A 148 -22.24 -24.31 -20.11
C ASP A 148 -22.47 -23.57 -21.44
N GLY A 149 -22.15 -22.27 -21.49
CA GLY A 149 -22.30 -21.42 -22.66
C GLY A 149 -23.67 -20.73 -22.78
N LYS A 150 -24.60 -20.97 -21.83
CA LYS A 150 -25.87 -20.28 -21.82
C LYS A 150 -25.68 -18.80 -21.49
N ILE A 151 -26.35 -17.95 -22.27
CA ILE A 151 -26.42 -16.50 -22.04
C ILE A 151 -27.88 -16.13 -21.82
N THR A 152 -28.16 -15.46 -20.71
CA THR A 152 -29.49 -14.99 -20.34
C THR A 152 -29.47 -13.48 -20.21
N ILE A 153 -30.34 -12.79 -20.95
CA ILE A 153 -30.53 -11.34 -20.86
C ILE A 153 -31.97 -11.10 -20.39
N GLU A 154 -32.12 -10.39 -19.29
CA GLU A 154 -33.41 -10.14 -18.62
C GLU A 154 -33.63 -8.63 -18.47
N GLY A 155 -34.87 -8.21 -18.68
CA GLY A 155 -35.33 -6.82 -18.58
C GLY A 155 -36.85 -6.77 -18.60
N THR A 156 -37.43 -5.67 -18.13
CA THR A 156 -38.88 -5.44 -18.18
C THR A 156 -39.36 -5.09 -19.59
N GLU A 157 -38.48 -4.50 -20.39
CA GLU A 157 -38.70 -4.14 -21.79
C GLU A 157 -37.42 -4.40 -22.58
N PHE A 158 -37.57 -4.81 -23.84
CA PHE A 158 -36.46 -5.04 -24.77
C PHE A 158 -36.68 -4.25 -26.05
N HIS A 159 -35.90 -3.20 -26.26
CA HIS A 159 -35.97 -2.36 -27.44
C HIS A 159 -34.80 -2.67 -28.38
N PHE A 160 -35.10 -3.19 -29.56
CA PHE A 160 -34.13 -3.38 -30.63
C PHE A 160 -34.41 -2.34 -31.72
N THR A 161 -33.53 -1.34 -31.83
CA THR A 161 -33.60 -0.32 -32.89
C THR A 161 -32.34 -0.39 -33.73
N SER A 162 -32.49 -0.54 -35.05
CA SER A 162 -31.38 -0.53 -36.01
C SER A 162 -31.73 0.37 -37.19
N SER A 163 -30.75 1.15 -37.66
CA SER A 163 -30.84 1.89 -38.92
C SER A 163 -30.42 1.07 -40.14
N GLY A 164 -29.87 -0.13 -39.91
CA GLY A 164 -29.53 -1.11 -40.94
C GLY A 164 -30.21 -2.46 -40.68
N GLU A 165 -29.65 -3.53 -41.23
CA GLU A 165 -30.18 -4.88 -41.03
C GLU A 165 -29.92 -5.38 -39.60
N THR A 166 -30.86 -6.16 -39.07
CA THR A 166 -30.75 -6.86 -37.78
C THR A 166 -30.85 -8.36 -38.04
N PHE A 167 -29.83 -9.12 -37.64
CA PHE A 167 -29.83 -10.59 -37.74
C PHE A 167 -30.00 -11.23 -36.37
N ILE A 168 -30.95 -12.16 -36.27
CA ILE A 168 -31.10 -13.07 -35.13
C ILE A 168 -31.09 -14.48 -35.72
N GLN A 169 -30.11 -15.29 -35.33
CA GLN A 169 -29.90 -16.63 -35.86
C GLN A 169 -29.72 -17.64 -34.73
N GLY A 170 -30.33 -18.80 -34.90
CA GLY A 170 -30.23 -19.95 -34.02
C GLY A 170 -30.82 -21.15 -34.74
N SER A 171 -30.49 -22.36 -34.28
CA SER A 171 -31.13 -23.57 -34.81
C SER A 171 -32.65 -23.56 -34.63
N LEU A 172 -33.15 -22.86 -33.60
CA LEU A 172 -34.56 -22.62 -33.32
C LEU A 172 -34.72 -21.26 -32.63
N ILE A 173 -35.69 -20.46 -33.08
CA ILE A 173 -36.02 -19.16 -32.51
C ILE A 173 -37.49 -19.18 -32.10
N HIS A 174 -37.77 -18.92 -30.82
CA HIS A 174 -39.13 -18.73 -30.32
C HIS A 174 -39.36 -17.24 -30.10
N LEU A 175 -40.38 -16.69 -30.77
CA LEU A 175 -40.89 -15.34 -30.57
C LEU A 175 -42.36 -15.48 -30.17
N ASN A 176 -42.70 -15.06 -28.97
CA ASN A 176 -44.05 -15.17 -28.41
C ASN A 176 -44.54 -13.84 -27.85
#